data_AF-A0ABD5S285-F1
#
_entry.id   AF-A0ABD5S285-F1
#
_cell.length_a   1.000
_cell.length_b   1.000
_cell.length_c   1.000
_cell.angle_alpha   90.00
_cell.angle_beta   90.00
_cell.angle_gamma   90.00
#
_symmetry.space_group_name_H-M   'P 1'
#
loop_
_entity.id
_entity.type
_entity.pdbx_description
1 polymer ?
#
loop_
_entity_poly.entity_id
_entity_poly.type
_entity_poly.pdbx_seq_one_letter_code
_entity_poly.pdbx_strand_id
1 'polypeptide(L)'
;MDDGDGTRGRTRRAVLGAGALAGAHMGYERSVNQAVDGTFAEPAYDDVTLVGVQSQYGGWPGTTPNVTVTATRTTNTNHSSLAPTLERRIEDRTGRDVRVSVQYTESSTASA
;
A
#
# COMPACT_ATOMS: atom_id res chain seq x y z
N MET A 1 23.44 -52.11 21.88
CA MET A 1 22.01 -52.22 21.57
C MET A 1 21.40 -50.89 21.99
N ASP A 2 21.30 -50.05 20.97
CA ASP A 2 20.68 -48.73 20.96
C ASP A 2 19.17 -48.91 21.09
N ASP A 3 18.47 -48.01 21.78
CA ASP A 3 17.09 -47.56 21.47
C ASP A 3 16.60 -46.65 22.61
N GLY A 4 17.00 -45.38 22.54
CA GLY A 4 16.37 -44.30 23.29
C GLY A 4 15.12 -43.82 22.56
N ASP A 5 13.94 -44.13 23.09
CA ASP A 5 12.67 -43.54 22.64
C ASP A 5 12.57 -42.09 23.13
N GLY A 6 13.28 -41.22 22.41
CA GLY A 6 13.14 -39.78 22.47
C GLY A 6 12.03 -39.31 21.54
N THR A 7 11.18 -38.42 22.06
CA THR A 7 10.37 -37.47 21.30
C THR A 7 9.25 -38.07 20.44
N ARG A 8 8.13 -38.37 21.10
CA ARG A 8 6.81 -38.31 20.45
C ARG A 8 6.66 -36.98 19.72
N GLY A 9 6.47 -37.11 18.41
CA GLY A 9 6.45 -36.06 17.42
C GLY A 9 5.55 -34.89 17.79
N ARG A 10 6.21 -33.73 17.92
CA ARG A 10 5.81 -32.42 17.40
C ARG A 10 4.32 -32.30 17.10
N THR A 11 3.60 -31.74 18.06
CA THR A 11 2.37 -31.00 17.83
C THR A 11 2.59 -30.11 16.61
N ARG A 12 2.05 -30.50 15.45
CA ARG A 12 1.97 -29.64 14.28
C ARG A 12 1.02 -28.52 14.67
N ARG A 13 1.57 -27.45 15.27
CA ARG A 13 0.88 -26.19 15.49
C ARG A 13 0.47 -25.70 14.10
N ALA A 14 -0.82 -25.79 13.81
CA ALA A 14 -1.38 -25.28 12.59
C ALA A 14 -1.16 -23.75 12.55
N VAL A 15 -0.18 -23.30 11.76
CA VAL A 15 -0.04 -21.89 11.37
C VAL A 15 -1.09 -21.61 10.30
N LEU A 16 -2.38 -21.68 10.67
CA LEU A 16 -3.49 -21.43 9.72
C LEU A 16 -4.04 -19.99 9.83
N GLY A 17 -3.61 -19.22 10.83
CA GLY A 17 -4.09 -17.83 11.02
C GLY A 17 -3.27 -16.77 10.27
N ALA A 18 -1.95 -16.93 10.17
CA ALA A 18 -1.08 -15.90 9.60
C ALA A 18 -1.20 -15.79 8.07
N GLY A 19 -1.38 -16.91 7.36
CA GLY A 19 -1.43 -16.92 5.90
C GLY A 19 -2.65 -16.22 5.31
N ALA A 20 -3.82 -16.37 5.93
CA ALA A 20 -5.05 -15.73 5.46
C ALA A 20 -5.04 -14.20 5.70
N LEU A 21 -4.55 -13.77 6.87
CA LEU A 21 -4.40 -12.35 7.19
C LEU A 21 -3.32 -11.69 6.32
N ALA A 22 -2.20 -12.37 6.07
CA ALA A 22 -1.17 -11.89 5.15
C ALA A 22 -1.69 -11.79 3.71
N GLY A 23 -2.49 -12.76 3.26
CA GLY A 23 -3.10 -12.74 1.93
C GLY A 23 -4.08 -11.58 1.73
N ALA A 24 -4.94 -11.31 2.72
CA ALA A 24 -5.85 -10.17 2.70
C ALA A 24 -5.10 -8.82 2.69
N HIS A 25 -4.02 -8.73 3.45
CA HIS A 25 -3.17 -7.54 3.50
C HIS A 25 -2.48 -7.28 2.14
N MET A 26 -1.84 -8.30 1.56
CA MET A 26 -1.23 -8.20 0.23
C MET A 26 -2.25 -7.85 -0.86
N GLY A 27 -3.48 -8.39 -0.78
CA GLY A 27 -4.55 -8.06 -1.71
C GLY A 27 -5.00 -6.60 -1.63
N TYR A 28 -5.11 -6.07 -0.41
CA TYR A 28 -5.43 -4.66 -0.20
C TYR A 28 -4.31 -3.75 -0.73
N GLU A 29 -3.05 -3.99 -0.36
CA GLU A 29 -1.91 -3.21 -0.83
C GLU A 29 -1.81 -3.20 -2.36
N ARG A 30 -2.04 -4.37 -2.99
CA ARG A 30 -2.06 -4.47 -4.45
C ARG A 30 -3.21 -3.66 -5.07
N SER A 31 -4.38 -3.68 -4.46
CA SER A 31 -5.55 -2.92 -4.95
C SER A 31 -5.33 -1.41 -4.84
N VAL A 32 -4.73 -0.95 -3.73
CA VAL A 32 -4.33 0.44 -3.54
C VAL A 32 -3.30 0.85 -4.60
N ASN A 33 -2.23 0.06 -4.78
CA ASN A 33 -1.21 0.35 -5.79
C ASN A 33 -1.79 0.43 -7.19
N GLN A 34 -2.69 -0.50 -7.57
CA GLN A 34 -3.35 -0.46 -8.88
C GLN A 34 -4.23 0.78 -9.08
N ALA A 35 -4.93 1.25 -8.03
CA ALA A 35 -5.72 2.46 -8.09
C ALA A 35 -4.85 3.71 -8.23
N VAL A 36 -3.72 3.75 -7.52
CA VAL A 36 -2.74 4.84 -7.62
C VAL A 36 -2.08 4.84 -9.00
N ASP A 37 -1.48 3.73 -9.43
CA ASP A 37 -0.84 3.60 -10.75
C ASP A 37 -1.79 3.97 -11.89
N GLY A 38 -3.04 3.49 -11.82
CA GLY A 38 -4.07 3.84 -12.78
C GLY A 38 -4.26 5.35 -12.87
N THR A 39 -4.34 6.03 -11.72
CA THR A 39 -4.52 7.49 -11.64
C THR A 39 -3.35 8.26 -12.23
N PHE A 40 -2.12 7.85 -11.91
CA PHE A 40 -0.92 8.48 -12.46
C PHE A 40 -0.72 8.19 -13.95
N ALA A 41 -1.39 7.19 -14.53
CA ALA A 41 -1.38 6.91 -15.95
C ALA A 41 -2.37 7.80 -16.76
N GLU A 42 -3.17 8.63 -16.10
CA GLU A 42 -4.04 9.56 -16.81
C GLU A 42 -3.29 10.76 -17.38
N PRO A 43 -3.67 11.25 -18.59
CA PRO A 43 -3.02 12.41 -19.20
C PRO A 43 -3.07 13.70 -18.37
N ALA A 44 -4.01 13.78 -17.42
CA ALA A 44 -4.13 14.91 -16.51
C ALA A 44 -3.00 14.99 -15.46
N TYR A 45 -2.22 13.93 -15.30
CA TYR A 45 -1.16 13.79 -14.29
C TYR A 45 0.20 13.39 -14.89
N ASP A 46 0.38 13.49 -16.21
CA ASP A 46 1.64 13.14 -16.91
C ASP A 46 2.87 13.90 -16.39
N ASP A 47 2.68 15.09 -15.81
CA ASP A 47 3.74 15.90 -15.22
C ASP A 47 4.15 15.46 -13.79
N VAL A 48 3.49 14.44 -13.26
CA VAL A 48 3.73 13.88 -11.93
C VAL A 48 4.12 12.40 -12.06
N THR A 49 5.21 12.01 -11.42
CA THR A 49 5.69 10.62 -11.42
C THR A 49 5.53 10.01 -10.03
N LEU A 50 4.88 8.85 -9.96
CA LEU A 50 4.74 8.10 -8.72
C LEU A 50 6.12 7.57 -8.28
N VAL A 51 6.49 7.86 -7.03
CA VAL A 51 7.74 7.37 -6.42
C VAL A 51 7.45 6.24 -5.44
N GLY A 52 6.34 6.34 -4.69
CA GLY A 52 6.00 5.32 -3.73
C GLY A 52 4.61 5.50 -3.14
N VAL A 53 4.05 4.39 -2.68
CA VAL A 53 2.77 4.35 -1.97
C VAL A 53 3.02 3.68 -0.64
N GLN A 54 2.66 4.37 0.44
CA GLN A 54 2.76 3.85 1.79
C GLN A 54 1.36 3.82 2.40
N SER A 55 0.84 2.62 2.61
CA SER A 55 -0.42 2.43 3.32
C SER A 55 -0.15 2.18 4.80
N GLN A 56 -0.50 3.14 5.66
CA GLN A 56 -0.60 2.87 7.09
C GLN A 56 -1.93 2.21 7.39
N TYR A 57 -1.86 0.89 7.59
CA TYR A 57 -2.96 0.13 8.17
C TYR A 57 -3.03 0.51 9.65
N GLY A 58 -3.98 1.37 10.02
CA GLY A 58 -4.27 1.67 11.43
C GLY A 58 -4.63 0.38 12.14
N GLY A 59 -3.74 -0.14 12.99
CA GLY A 59 -3.85 -1.47 13.59
C GLY A 59 -5.02 -1.66 14.56
N TRP A 60 -5.91 -0.68 14.71
CA TRP A 60 -7.07 -0.71 15.61
C TRP A 60 -8.38 -0.71 14.82
N PRO A 61 -9.34 -1.57 15.21
CA PRO A 61 -10.67 -1.59 14.59
C PRO A 61 -11.35 -0.22 14.76
N GLY A 62 -11.84 0.34 13.65
CA GLY A 62 -12.52 1.65 13.61
C GLY A 62 -11.65 2.83 13.19
N THR A 63 -10.37 2.63 12.83
CA THR A 63 -9.52 3.69 12.28
C THR A 63 -9.54 3.67 10.75
N THR A 64 -9.77 4.83 10.13
CA THR A 64 -9.63 5.02 8.68
C THR A 64 -8.15 4.84 8.30
N PRO A 65 -7.80 3.88 7.43
CA PRO A 65 -6.42 3.70 6.98
C PRO A 65 -5.94 4.95 6.23
N ASN A 66 -4.69 5.33 6.46
CA ASN A 66 -4.08 6.48 5.82
C ASN A 66 -3.11 6.02 4.72
N VAL A 67 -3.38 6.41 3.49
CA VAL A 67 -2.53 6.15 2.33
C VAL A 67 -1.74 7.41 2.02
N THR A 68 -0.43 7.32 2.16
CA THR A 68 0.51 8.36 1.75
C THR A 68 1.02 8.02 0.36
N VAL A 69 0.82 8.92 -0.59
CA VAL A 69 1.35 8.80 -1.95
C VAL A 69 2.47 9.80 -2.11
N THR A 70 3.68 9.31 -2.38
CA THR A 70 4.85 10.14 -2.66
C THR A 70 5.06 10.20 -4.15
N ALA A 71 5.16 11.41 -4.68
CA ALA A 71 5.36 11.64 -6.09
C ALA A 71 6.39 12.74 -6.34
N THR A 72 7.09 12.66 -7.45
CA THR A 72 7.88 13.79 -7.98
C THR A 72 7.04 14.54 -9.00
N ARG A 73 7.29 15.83 -9.12
CA ARG A 73 6.64 16.68 -10.12
C ARG A 73 7.69 17.33 -10.99
N THR A 74 7.50 17.31 -12.31
CA THR A 74 8.37 18.03 -13.26
C THR A 74 7.95 19.49 -13.42
N THR A 75 6.68 19.80 -13.16
CA THR A 75 6.16 21.16 -13.19
C THR A 75 5.55 21.54 -11.84
N ASN A 76 5.54 22.84 -11.51
CA ASN A 76 4.93 23.34 -10.27
C ASN A 76 3.40 23.50 -10.43
N THR A 77 2.76 22.61 -11.19
CA THR A 77 1.32 22.60 -11.42
C THR A 77 0.61 22.14 -10.16
N ASN A 78 -0.47 22.83 -9.80
CA ASN A 78 -1.23 22.52 -8.61
C ASN A 78 -2.26 21.43 -8.91
N HIS A 79 -2.00 20.22 -8.42
CA HIS A 79 -2.89 19.06 -8.55
C HIS A 79 -3.79 18.87 -7.32
N SER A 80 -4.56 19.90 -6.96
CA SER A 80 -5.49 19.85 -5.82
C SER A 80 -6.55 18.74 -5.95
N SER A 81 -6.85 18.30 -7.16
CA SER A 81 -7.83 17.23 -7.44
C SER A 81 -7.26 15.82 -7.28
N LEU A 82 -5.94 15.65 -7.17
CA LEU A 82 -5.30 14.33 -7.15
C LEU A 82 -5.65 13.55 -5.89
N ALA A 83 -5.51 14.17 -4.72
CA ALA A 83 -5.85 13.54 -3.43
C ALA A 83 -7.32 13.05 -3.37
N PRO A 84 -8.36 13.88 -3.66
CA PRO A 84 -9.74 13.40 -3.62
C PRO A 84 -10.08 12.40 -4.75
N THR A 85 -9.33 12.40 -5.86
CA THR A 85 -9.50 11.41 -6.92
C THR A 85 -8.95 10.05 -6.53
N LEU A 86 -7.75 10.03 -5.93
CA LEU A 86 -7.14 8.82 -5.38
C LEU A 86 -7.99 8.23 -4.26
N GLU A 87 -8.51 9.07 -3.37
CA GLU A 87 -9.40 8.66 -2.27
C GLU A 87 -10.59 7.87 -2.82
N ARG A 88 -11.41 8.49 -3.68
CA ARG A 88 -12.57 7.82 -4.30
C ARG A 88 -12.22 6.52 -5.01
N ARG A 89 -11.14 6.49 -5.80
CA ARG A 89 -10.76 5.29 -6.55
C ARG A 89 -10.31 4.14 -5.64
N ILE A 90 -9.61 4.45 -4.56
CA ILE A 90 -9.20 3.45 -3.58
C ILE A 90 -10.43 2.95 -2.81
N GLU A 91 -11.34 3.83 -2.43
CA GLU A 91 -12.60 3.48 -1.77
C GLU A 91 -13.46 2.58 -2.65
N ASP A 92 -13.68 2.96 -3.91
CA ASP A 92 -14.46 2.19 -4.88
C ASP A 92 -13.88 0.79 -5.10
N ARG A 93 -12.55 0.66 -5.09
CA ARG A 93 -11.88 -0.60 -5.37
C ARG A 93 -11.74 -1.51 -4.15
N THR A 94 -11.59 -0.94 -2.97
CA THR A 94 -11.38 -1.69 -1.72
C THR A 94 -12.65 -1.87 -0.91
N GLY A 95 -13.69 -1.08 -1.19
CA GLY A 95 -14.95 -1.03 -0.44
C GLY A 95 -14.78 -0.50 0.99
N ARG A 96 -13.77 0.33 1.24
CA ARG A 96 -13.42 0.85 2.56
C ARG A 96 -13.05 2.32 2.46
N ASP A 97 -13.52 3.12 3.40
CA ASP A 97 -13.11 4.52 3.52
C ASP A 97 -11.60 4.61 3.76
N VAL A 98 -10.93 5.52 3.08
CA VAL A 98 -9.49 5.76 3.25
C VAL A 98 -9.22 7.26 3.35
N ARG A 99 -8.11 7.63 3.96
CA ARG A 99 -7.60 9.01 3.89
C ARG A 99 -6.38 9.03 3.01
N VAL A 100 -6.37 9.87 1.98
CA VAL A 100 -5.21 10.00 1.09
C VAL A 100 -4.45 11.30 1.38
N SER A 101 -3.12 11.21 1.49
CA SER A 101 -2.22 12.35 1.56
C SER A 101 -1.18 12.26 0.45
N VAL A 102 -1.10 13.27 -0.40
CA VAL A 102 -0.10 13.35 -1.47
C VAL A 102 1.07 14.21 -1.03
N GLN A 103 2.28 13.66 -1.09
CA GLN A 103 3.53 14.38 -0.80
C GLN A 103 4.34 14.51 -2.08
N TYR A 104 4.68 15.76 -2.43
CA TYR A 104 5.57 16.03 -3.55
C TYR A 104 7.00 16.10 -3.03
N THR A 105 7.87 15.24 -3.56
CA THR A 105 9.31 15.31 -3.31
C THR A 105 10.02 15.93 -4.50
N GLU A 106 11.05 16.74 -4.22
CA GLU A 106 11.91 17.30 -5.25
C GLU A 106 13.09 16.35 -5.47
N SER A 107 13.23 15.84 -6.69
CA SER A 107 14.36 14.99 -7.06
C SER A 107 15.53 15.85 -7.52
N SER A 108 16.59 15.93 -6.72
CA SER A 108 17.89 16.46 -7.13
C SER A 108 18.77 15.31 -7.57
N THR A 109 19.02 15.18 -8.88
CA THR A 109 20.01 14.24 -9.42
C THR A 109 21.40 14.84 -9.30
N ALA A 110 22.29 14.20 -8.53
CA ALA A 110 23.72 14.48 -8.57
C ALA A 110 24.37 13.61 -9.66
N SER A 111 25.02 14.23 -10.64
CA SER A 111 25.92 13.53 -11.56
C SER A 111 27.31 13.62 -10.96
N ALA A 112 27.92 12.49 -10.61
CA ALA A 112 29.33 12.42 -10.20
C ALA A 112 30.26 12.43 -11.42
#